data_AF-A0A200IG00-F1
#
_entry.id   AF-A0A200IG00-F1
#
_cell.length_a   1.000
_cell.length_b   1.000
_cell.length_c   1.000
_cell.angle_alpha   90.00
_cell.angle_beta   90.00
_cell.angle_gamma   90.00
#
_symmetry.space_group_name_H-M   'P 1'
#
loop_
_entity.id
_entity.type
_entity.pdbx_description
1 polymer ?
#
loop_
_entity_poly.entity_id
_entity_poly.type
_entity_poly.pdbx_seq_one_letter_code
_entity_poly.pdbx_strand_id
1 'polypeptide(L)'
;MNEPTEPTLNTQELNRQELKTSNESQEIPQTEIPTETVNEPSVIKEISKKNQAKQTNSRKESLSESITKKNVPKIHLFISILTLFIVLLIGISVIQQVQLQSVKKESELLKEQIERVKETDISQSKIDTFGRYFLTYYFSQEKNQENYQSSLRTYVSEKVDISDWKALGKTLKSVNYYGSEQTKKRYRVEYLLNVSVDNRSKMQKITFEVEPTKNGFLVTTQPKLTDFSFN
;
A
#
# COMPACT_ATOMS: atom_id res chain seq x y z
N MET A 1 58.23 26.61 12.36
CA MET A 1 56.99 26.55 13.16
C MET A 1 55.86 26.88 12.22
N ASN A 2 55.15 25.88 11.70
CA ASN A 2 53.96 26.03 10.86
C ASN A 2 53.11 24.79 11.08
N GLU A 3 51.96 24.98 11.69
CA GLU A 3 50.91 23.99 11.93
C GLU A 3 49.90 24.08 10.77
N PRO A 4 49.34 22.97 10.25
CA PRO A 4 48.25 23.02 9.29
C PRO A 4 46.89 22.99 10.00
N THR A 5 46.07 24.00 9.73
CA THR A 5 44.66 24.12 10.16
C THR A 5 43.77 23.12 9.41
N GLU A 6 43.02 22.28 10.12
CA GLU A 6 41.96 21.43 9.56
C GLU A 6 40.71 22.24 9.18
N PRO A 7 39.95 21.87 8.13
CA PRO A 7 38.67 22.49 7.81
C PRO A 7 37.54 21.86 8.64
N THR A 8 36.82 22.69 9.40
CA THR A 8 35.60 22.32 10.12
C THR A 8 34.44 22.13 9.14
N LEU A 9 33.99 20.88 8.93
CA LEU A 9 32.84 20.56 8.08
C LEU A 9 31.53 20.87 8.83
N ASN A 10 30.77 21.86 8.36
CA ASN A 10 29.50 22.26 8.95
C ASN A 10 28.35 21.33 8.50
N THR A 11 28.01 20.36 9.34
CA THR A 11 26.96 19.34 9.12
C THR A 11 25.56 19.92 8.90
N GLN A 12 25.31 21.19 9.26
CA GLN A 12 24.00 21.83 9.09
C GLN A 12 23.72 22.29 7.65
N GLU A 13 24.75 22.59 6.85
CA GLU A 13 24.55 22.97 5.44
C GLU A 13 24.32 21.75 4.54
N LEU A 14 24.97 20.62 4.83
CA LEU A 14 24.80 19.37 4.09
C LEU A 14 23.35 18.86 4.13
N ASN A 15 22.73 18.92 5.31
CA ASN A 15 21.32 18.52 5.49
C ASN A 15 20.32 19.45 4.79
N ARG A 16 20.69 20.72 4.53
CA ARG A 16 19.83 21.67 3.80
C ARG A 16 19.92 21.47 2.28
N GLN A 17 21.05 20.97 1.77
CA GLN A 17 21.19 20.58 0.37
C GLN A 17 20.44 19.28 0.07
N GLU A 18 20.57 18.25 0.91
CA GLU A 18 19.86 16.97 0.76
C GLU A 18 18.33 17.14 0.75
N LEU A 19 17.79 18.05 1.58
CA LEU A 19 16.35 18.34 1.62
C LEU A 19 15.83 19.12 0.41
N LYS A 20 16.71 19.83 -0.32
CA LYS A 20 16.35 20.53 -1.57
C LYS A 20 16.43 19.62 -2.79
N THR A 21 17.35 18.67 -2.83
CA THR A 21 17.54 17.78 -3.99
C THR A 21 16.49 16.65 -4.05
N SER A 22 15.89 16.28 -2.91
CA SER A 22 14.87 15.21 -2.88
C SER A 22 13.49 15.61 -3.43
N ASN A 23 13.25 16.90 -3.71
CA ASN A 23 11.96 17.39 -4.22
C ASN A 23 11.91 17.59 -5.75
N GLU A 24 12.97 17.25 -6.48
CA GLU A 24 13.07 17.54 -7.93
C GLU A 24 13.30 16.30 -8.80
N SER A 25 12.66 15.17 -8.47
CA SER A 25 12.61 14.01 -9.39
C SER A 25 11.44 13.10 -9.07
N GLN A 26 10.25 13.49 -9.53
CA GLN A 26 9.11 12.57 -9.78
C GLN A 26 8.10 13.26 -10.70
N GLU A 27 8.46 13.48 -11.96
CA GLU A 27 7.48 13.68 -13.04
C GLU A 27 7.09 12.33 -13.63
N ILE A 28 5.82 11.97 -13.49
CA ILE A 28 5.17 10.87 -14.19
C ILE A 28 4.63 11.45 -15.52
N PRO A 29 4.85 10.82 -16.69
CA PRO A 29 4.30 11.31 -17.95
C PRO A 29 2.76 11.37 -17.93
N GLN A 30 2.19 12.57 -18.09
CA GLN A 30 0.76 12.76 -18.28
C GLN A 30 0.39 12.48 -19.75
N THR A 31 -0.53 11.56 -19.98
CA THR A 31 -1.22 11.40 -21.28
C THR A 31 -2.31 12.46 -21.38
N GLU A 32 -2.24 13.26 -22.45
CA GLU A 32 -3.14 14.35 -22.79
C GLU A 32 -4.59 13.87 -22.99
N ILE A 33 -5.55 14.55 -22.36
CA ILE A 33 -6.97 14.54 -22.75
C ILE A 33 -7.27 15.96 -23.27
N PRO A 34 -7.78 16.14 -24.51
CA PRO A 34 -8.09 17.47 -25.03
C PRO A 34 -9.26 18.13 -24.30
N THR A 35 -9.04 19.34 -23.83
CA THR A 35 -10.04 20.28 -23.33
C THR A 35 -10.88 20.81 -24.51
N GLU A 36 -12.18 20.49 -24.56
CA GLU A 36 -13.11 21.19 -25.45
C GLU A 36 -13.87 22.26 -24.65
N THR A 37 -13.60 23.50 -25.03
CA THR A 37 -14.09 24.74 -24.43
C THR A 37 -15.57 24.94 -24.77
N VAL A 38 -16.43 25.02 -23.75
CA VAL A 38 -17.82 25.46 -23.89
C VAL A 38 -17.83 26.96 -24.22
N ASN A 39 -18.17 27.31 -25.46
CA ASN A 39 -18.49 28.67 -25.86
C ASN A 39 -20.01 28.83 -26.02
N GLU A 40 -20.57 29.67 -25.15
CA GLU A 40 -21.90 30.25 -25.24
C GLU A 40 -22.02 31.19 -26.47
N PRO A 41 -23.08 31.12 -27.30
CA PRO A 41 -23.30 32.13 -28.32
C PRO A 41 -24.17 33.27 -27.80
N SER A 42 -23.54 34.43 -27.74
CA SER A 42 -24.15 35.75 -27.56
C SER A 42 -24.81 36.27 -28.86
N VAL A 43 -25.81 37.11 -28.63
CA VAL A 43 -26.72 37.76 -29.57
C VAL A 43 -26.01 38.90 -30.35
N ILE A 44 -26.43 39.19 -31.60
CA ILE A 44 -26.89 40.52 -32.12
C ILE A 44 -26.67 40.73 -33.65
N LYS A 45 -27.69 41.38 -34.26
CA LYS A 45 -27.82 42.18 -35.53
C LYS A 45 -28.37 41.45 -36.76
N GLU A 46 -29.67 41.63 -37.07
CA GLU A 46 -30.27 42.69 -37.92
C GLU A 46 -29.75 42.66 -39.36
N ILE A 47 -30.58 42.68 -40.42
CA ILE A 47 -31.25 43.88 -40.94
C ILE A 47 -32.36 43.48 -41.96
N SER A 48 -33.57 44.05 -41.76
CA SER A 48 -34.42 44.73 -42.77
C SER A 48 -35.49 44.01 -43.65
N LYS A 49 -36.73 44.48 -43.38
CA LYS A 49 -37.77 45.02 -44.29
C LYS A 49 -38.85 44.11 -44.91
N LYS A 50 -40.03 44.23 -44.30
CA LYS A 50 -41.18 45.08 -44.73
C LYS A 50 -42.41 44.34 -45.29
N ASN A 51 -43.56 44.79 -44.75
CA ASN A 51 -44.93 44.88 -45.26
C ASN A 51 -45.90 44.10 -44.35
N GLN A 52 -46.65 44.76 -43.44
CA GLN A 52 -47.95 45.46 -43.68
C GLN A 52 -48.94 44.55 -44.44
N ALA A 53 -50.19 44.32 -44.05
CA ALA A 53 -51.19 45.03 -43.26
C ALA A 53 -52.29 44.00 -42.87
N LYS A 54 -52.99 44.10 -41.71
CA LYS A 54 -54.40 44.58 -41.56
C LYS A 54 -55.39 43.90 -42.55
N GLN A 55 -56.59 43.40 -42.20
CA GLN A 55 -57.55 43.74 -41.15
C GLN A 55 -58.74 42.73 -41.25
N THR A 56 -59.36 42.40 -40.11
CA THR A 56 -60.82 42.14 -39.85
C THR A 56 -61.77 41.71 -40.98
N ASN A 57 -62.67 40.72 -40.75
CA ASN A 57 -64.02 40.93 -40.17
C ASN A 57 -64.92 39.66 -40.14
N SER A 58 -65.60 39.47 -39.00
CA SER A 58 -67.04 39.25 -38.80
C SER A 58 -67.87 38.19 -39.58
N ARG A 59 -68.37 37.22 -38.77
CA ARG A 59 -69.80 36.92 -38.46
C ARG A 59 -70.56 35.81 -39.21
N LYS A 60 -70.94 34.79 -38.40
CA LYS A 60 -72.13 33.90 -38.35
C LYS A 60 -72.52 33.05 -39.57
N GLU A 61 -72.62 31.74 -39.35
CA GLU A 61 -73.89 31.02 -39.55
C GLU A 61 -73.95 29.70 -38.76
N SER A 62 -75.16 29.34 -38.38
CA SER A 62 -75.62 28.17 -37.61
C SER A 62 -75.48 26.85 -38.37
N LEU A 63 -75.46 25.70 -37.66
CA LEU A 63 -76.59 24.75 -37.58
C LEU A 63 -76.12 23.36 -37.05
N SER A 64 -76.93 22.81 -36.15
CA SER A 64 -77.20 21.39 -35.85
C SER A 64 -76.06 20.35 -35.73
N GLU A 65 -75.85 19.92 -34.49
CA GLU A 65 -76.06 18.54 -34.02
C GLU A 65 -75.54 17.38 -34.88
N SER A 66 -74.54 16.65 -34.37
CA SER A 66 -74.54 15.18 -34.46
C SER A 66 -73.39 14.52 -33.67
N ILE A 67 -73.81 13.52 -32.88
CA ILE A 67 -73.10 12.28 -32.56
C ILE A 67 -72.01 12.35 -31.48
N THR A 68 -72.46 11.98 -30.30
CA THR A 68 -71.74 11.32 -29.20
C THR A 68 -70.68 10.35 -29.71
N LYS A 69 -69.39 10.72 -29.60
CA LYS A 69 -68.27 9.76 -29.66
C LYS A 69 -67.71 9.56 -28.25
N LYS A 70 -67.98 8.39 -27.68
CA LYS A 70 -67.29 7.89 -26.47
C LYS A 70 -65.79 7.88 -26.72
N ASN A 71 -65.05 8.78 -26.08
CA ASN A 71 -63.59 8.78 -26.02
C ASN A 71 -63.15 8.34 -24.60
N VAL A 72 -62.73 7.10 -24.43
CA VAL A 72 -61.94 6.66 -23.25
C VAL A 72 -61.03 5.48 -23.68
N PRO A 73 -59.72 5.46 -23.36
CA PRO A 73 -58.78 6.58 -23.37
C PRO A 73 -57.40 6.17 -23.97
N LYS A 74 -56.70 7.11 -24.62
CA LYS A 74 -55.27 6.91 -25.01
C LYS A 74 -54.34 6.69 -23.80
N ILE A 75 -54.84 6.88 -22.57
CA ILE A 75 -54.14 6.75 -21.29
C ILE A 75 -53.66 5.32 -21.04
N HIS A 76 -54.37 4.27 -21.48
CA HIS A 76 -53.93 2.88 -21.25
C HIS A 76 -52.64 2.53 -22.00
N LEU A 77 -52.41 3.15 -23.17
CA LEU A 77 -51.19 2.99 -23.96
C LEU A 77 -50.02 3.75 -23.34
N PHE A 78 -50.27 4.95 -22.79
CA PHE A 78 -49.27 5.68 -22.00
C PHE A 78 -48.92 4.96 -20.69
N ILE A 79 -49.89 4.35 -20.00
CA ILE A 79 -49.64 3.54 -18.80
C ILE A 79 -48.83 2.27 -19.14
N SER A 80 -49.12 1.63 -20.27
CA SER A 80 -48.37 0.45 -20.76
C SER A 80 -46.91 0.80 -21.09
N ILE A 81 -46.68 1.92 -21.77
CA ILE A 81 -45.32 2.41 -22.06
C ILE A 81 -44.61 2.82 -20.77
N LEU A 82 -45.29 3.52 -19.86
CA LEU A 82 -44.73 3.95 -18.59
C LEU A 82 -44.31 2.77 -17.70
N THR A 83 -45.13 1.72 -17.64
CA THR A 83 -44.81 0.50 -16.90
C THR A 83 -43.61 -0.25 -17.50
N LEU A 84 -43.48 -0.29 -18.84
CA LEU A 84 -42.29 -0.85 -19.49
C LEU A 84 -41.02 -0.05 -19.16
N PHE A 85 -41.09 1.28 -19.16
CA PHE A 85 -39.97 2.15 -18.76
C PHE A 85 -39.56 1.94 -17.30
N ILE A 86 -40.52 1.79 -16.39
CA ILE A 86 -40.24 1.54 -14.96
C ILE A 86 -39.51 0.20 -14.78
N VAL A 87 -39.96 -0.87 -15.46
CA VAL A 87 -39.30 -2.20 -15.39
C VAL A 87 -37.87 -2.13 -15.94
N LEU A 88 -37.64 -1.39 -17.03
CA LEU A 88 -36.31 -1.20 -17.62
C LEU A 88 -35.37 -0.43 -16.67
N LEU A 89 -35.87 0.63 -16.03
CA LEU A 89 -35.09 1.40 -15.05
C LEU A 89 -34.70 0.55 -13.84
N ILE A 90 -35.64 -0.25 -13.31
CA ILE A 90 -35.36 -1.19 -12.21
C ILE A 90 -34.27 -2.19 -12.63
N GLY A 91 -34.35 -2.75 -13.83
CA GLY A 91 -33.34 -3.68 -14.36
C GLY A 91 -31.93 -3.08 -14.43
N ILE A 92 -31.81 -1.84 -14.95
CA ILE A 92 -30.53 -1.13 -15.01
C ILE A 92 -29.98 -0.82 -13.61
N SER A 93 -30.84 -0.38 -12.68
CA SER A 93 -30.45 -0.08 -11.30
C SER A 93 -29.95 -1.33 -10.55
N VAL A 94 -30.57 -2.50 -10.75
CA VAL A 94 -30.12 -3.75 -10.12
C VAL A 94 -28.74 -4.19 -10.63
N ILE A 95 -28.50 -4.07 -11.95
CA ILE A 95 -27.19 -4.41 -12.54
C ILE A 95 -26.08 -3.48 -12.01
N GLN A 96 -26.37 -2.18 -11.90
CA GLN A 96 -25.45 -1.19 -11.32
C GLN A 96 -25.14 -1.48 -9.85
N GLN A 97 -26.14 -1.91 -9.06
CA GLN A 97 -25.93 -2.30 -7.67
C GLN A 97 -25.06 -3.56 -7.54
N VAL A 98 -25.26 -4.56 -8.41
CA VAL A 98 -24.43 -5.78 -8.41
C VAL A 98 -22.97 -5.47 -8.75
N GLN A 99 -22.72 -4.63 -9.76
CA GLN A 99 -21.37 -4.17 -10.13
C GLN A 99 -20.73 -3.32 -9.02
N LEU A 100 -21.49 -2.43 -8.38
CA LEU A 100 -20.97 -1.62 -7.28
C LEU A 100 -20.63 -2.50 -6.05
N GLN A 101 -21.41 -3.55 -5.79
CA GLN A 101 -21.14 -4.52 -4.73
C GLN A 101 -19.90 -5.37 -5.04
N SER A 102 -19.69 -5.79 -6.29
CA SER A 102 -18.47 -6.53 -6.66
C SER A 102 -17.23 -5.64 -6.52
N VAL A 103 -17.28 -4.40 -7.02
CA VAL A 103 -16.19 -3.43 -6.87
C VAL A 103 -15.89 -3.13 -5.41
N LYS A 104 -16.93 -2.97 -4.57
CA LYS A 104 -16.74 -2.76 -3.13
C LYS A 104 -16.10 -3.96 -2.44
N LYS A 105 -16.52 -5.19 -2.77
CA LYS A 105 -15.93 -6.42 -2.25
C LYS A 105 -14.47 -6.58 -2.66
N GLU A 106 -14.16 -6.34 -3.94
CA GLU A 106 -12.79 -6.33 -4.43
C GLU A 106 -11.95 -5.29 -3.70
N SER A 107 -12.45 -4.07 -3.54
CA SER A 107 -11.75 -3.00 -2.80
C SER A 107 -11.44 -3.38 -1.34
N GLU A 108 -12.40 -3.97 -0.62
CA GLU A 108 -12.17 -4.44 0.76
C GLU A 108 -11.16 -5.60 0.80
N LEU A 109 -11.23 -6.55 -0.14
CA LEU A 109 -10.26 -7.64 -0.24
C LEU A 109 -8.86 -7.15 -0.58
N LEU A 110 -8.74 -6.14 -1.46
CA LEU A 110 -7.46 -5.51 -1.78
C LEU A 110 -6.91 -4.80 -0.56
N LYS A 111 -7.74 -4.06 0.18
CA LYS A 111 -7.34 -3.38 1.42
C LYS A 111 -6.84 -4.37 2.46
N GLU A 112 -7.56 -5.46 2.67
CA GLU A 112 -7.16 -6.52 3.60
C GLU A 112 -5.84 -7.17 3.18
N GLN A 113 -5.65 -7.43 1.88
CA GLN A 113 -4.38 -7.96 1.36
C GLN A 113 -3.22 -6.99 1.59
N ILE A 114 -3.41 -5.69 1.32
CA ILE A 114 -2.41 -4.65 1.56
C ILE A 114 -2.07 -4.57 3.05
N GLU A 115 -3.07 -4.61 3.92
CA GLU A 115 -2.88 -4.55 5.37
C GLU A 115 -2.12 -5.78 5.88
N ARG A 116 -2.47 -6.98 5.42
CA ARG A 116 -1.72 -8.21 5.76
C ARG A 116 -0.27 -8.15 5.27
N VAL A 117 -0.02 -7.69 4.04
CA VAL A 117 1.33 -7.53 3.50
C VAL A 117 2.12 -6.53 4.35
N LYS A 118 1.51 -5.39 4.69
CA LYS A 118 2.14 -4.36 5.52
C LYS A 118 2.48 -4.86 6.92
N GLU A 119 1.56 -5.55 7.60
CA GLU A 119 1.80 -6.11 8.93
C GLU A 119 2.87 -7.22 8.89
N THR A 120 2.89 -8.03 7.82
CA THR A 120 3.93 -9.04 7.60
C THR A 120 5.29 -8.38 7.39
N ASP A 121 5.37 -7.35 6.55
CA ASP A 121 6.61 -6.63 6.22
C ASP A 121 7.18 -5.89 7.44
N ILE A 122 6.31 -5.23 8.22
CA ILE A 122 6.67 -4.60 9.50
C ILE A 122 7.17 -5.64 10.50
N SER A 123 6.50 -6.80 10.59
CA SER A 123 6.90 -7.88 11.48
C SER A 123 8.26 -8.46 11.08
N GLN A 124 8.49 -8.70 9.78
CA GLN A 124 9.77 -9.17 9.26
C GLN A 124 10.89 -8.17 9.53
N SER A 125 10.67 -6.87 9.30
CA SER A 125 11.67 -5.83 9.57
C SER A 125 12.05 -5.73 11.05
N LYS A 126 11.06 -5.88 11.94
CA LYS A 126 11.29 -5.90 13.40
C LYS A 126 12.04 -7.16 13.85
N ILE A 127 11.67 -8.32 13.30
CA ILE A 127 12.36 -9.59 13.55
C ILE A 127 13.80 -9.53 13.03
N ASP A 128 14.02 -8.96 11.84
CA ASP A 128 15.36 -8.78 11.28
C ASP A 128 16.22 -7.95 12.23
N THR A 129 15.74 -6.78 12.61
CA THR A 129 16.44 -5.88 13.53
C THR A 129 16.77 -6.59 14.85
N PHE A 130 15.77 -7.23 15.48
CA PHE A 130 15.96 -7.99 16.70
C PHE A 130 17.05 -9.07 16.55
N GLY A 131 16.97 -9.88 15.50
CA GLY A 131 17.92 -10.96 15.27
C GLY A 131 19.34 -10.45 15.02
N ARG A 132 19.52 -9.30 14.34
CA ARG A 132 20.83 -8.66 14.20
C ARG A 132 21.42 -8.25 15.55
N TYR A 133 20.62 -7.64 16.44
CA TYR A 133 21.08 -7.31 17.79
C TYR A 133 21.43 -8.57 18.57
N PHE A 134 20.59 -9.61 18.56
CA PHE A 134 20.93 -10.89 19.19
C PHE A 134 22.26 -11.45 18.68
N LEU A 135 22.49 -11.41 17.36
CA LEU A 135 23.70 -11.95 16.72
C LEU A 135 24.98 -11.21 17.14
N THR A 136 24.94 -9.91 17.44
CA THR A 136 26.14 -9.20 17.92
C THR A 136 26.62 -9.75 19.26
N TYR A 137 25.70 -10.09 20.16
CA TYR A 137 26.03 -10.72 21.44
C TYR A 137 26.33 -12.21 21.27
N TYR A 138 25.62 -12.92 20.40
CA TYR A 138 25.84 -14.35 20.19
C TYR A 138 27.25 -14.65 19.64
N PHE A 139 27.75 -13.78 18.77
CA PHE A 139 29.13 -13.80 18.24
C PHE A 139 30.11 -12.93 19.04
N SER A 140 29.74 -12.51 20.26
CA SER A 140 30.67 -11.82 21.15
C SER A 140 31.89 -12.71 21.45
N GLN A 141 33.06 -12.08 21.55
CA GLN A 141 34.32 -12.72 21.88
C GLN A 141 34.63 -12.66 23.39
N GLU A 142 33.60 -12.44 24.21
CA GLU A 142 33.68 -12.43 25.67
C GLU A 142 34.15 -13.79 26.20
N LYS A 143 35.29 -13.78 26.90
CA LYS A 143 35.95 -15.00 27.39
C LYS A 143 35.34 -15.48 28.70
N ASN A 144 34.79 -14.57 29.50
CA ASN A 144 34.09 -14.93 30.72
C ASN A 144 32.69 -15.46 30.37
N GLN A 145 32.46 -16.74 30.65
CA GLN A 145 31.22 -17.42 30.31
C GLN A 145 29.98 -16.79 30.96
N GLU A 146 30.07 -16.34 32.21
CA GLU A 146 28.96 -15.70 32.93
C GLU A 146 28.59 -14.36 32.29
N ASN A 147 29.59 -13.54 31.95
CA ASN A 147 29.37 -12.27 31.25
C ASN A 147 28.75 -12.49 29.86
N TYR A 148 29.27 -13.47 29.11
CA TYR A 148 28.73 -13.85 27.81
C TYR A 148 27.26 -14.24 27.92
N GLN A 149 26.93 -15.15 28.84
CA GLN A 149 25.56 -15.62 29.05
C GLN A 149 24.64 -14.50 29.54
N SER A 150 25.10 -13.68 30.49
CA SER A 150 24.35 -12.53 31.02
C SER A 150 23.97 -11.54 29.91
N SER A 151 24.91 -11.22 29.01
CA SER A 151 24.65 -10.32 27.88
C SER A 151 23.58 -10.85 26.91
N LEU A 152 23.43 -12.18 26.82
CA LEU A 152 22.44 -12.84 25.96
C LEU A 152 21.06 -12.97 26.61
N ARG A 153 20.95 -12.88 27.94
CA ARG A 153 19.69 -13.15 28.65
C ARG A 153 18.54 -12.22 28.27
N THR A 154 18.83 -10.99 27.85
CA THR A 154 17.78 -10.07 27.37
C THR A 154 17.16 -10.50 26.03
N TYR A 155 17.85 -11.36 25.27
CA TYR A 155 17.43 -11.81 23.95
C TYR A 155 16.87 -13.25 23.95
N VAL A 156 17.23 -14.07 24.92
CA VAL A 156 16.95 -15.51 24.94
C VAL A 156 15.88 -15.83 25.98
N SER A 157 14.87 -16.62 25.60
CA SER A 157 13.84 -17.08 26.52
C SER A 157 14.44 -17.90 27.68
N GLU A 158 13.92 -17.72 28.89
CA GLU A 158 14.29 -18.52 30.07
C GLU A 158 14.05 -20.03 29.87
N LYS A 159 13.22 -20.41 28.90
CA LYS A 159 12.97 -21.81 28.52
C LYS A 159 14.16 -22.45 27.77
N VAL A 160 15.11 -21.65 27.30
CA VAL A 160 16.30 -22.13 26.61
C VAL A 160 17.45 -22.19 27.60
N ASP A 161 17.99 -23.40 27.77
CA ASP A 161 19.21 -23.59 28.52
C ASP A 161 20.41 -23.05 27.72
N ILE A 162 21.13 -22.09 28.30
CA ILE A 162 22.36 -21.51 27.73
C ILE A 162 23.57 -21.75 28.64
N SER A 163 23.45 -22.60 29.65
CA SER A 163 24.53 -22.89 30.61
C SER A 163 25.80 -23.38 29.93
N ASP A 164 25.68 -24.12 28.83
CA ASP A 164 26.80 -24.61 28.01
C ASP A 164 27.25 -23.64 26.91
N TRP A 165 26.60 -22.49 26.76
CA TRP A 165 26.95 -21.54 25.71
C TRP A 165 28.19 -20.74 26.12
N LYS A 166 29.10 -20.59 25.16
CA LYS A 166 30.37 -19.88 25.28
C LYS A 166 30.69 -19.16 23.97
N ALA A 167 31.61 -18.21 24.01
CA ALA A 167 32.09 -17.53 22.81
C ALA A 167 32.50 -18.55 21.73
N LEU A 168 32.03 -18.32 20.51
CA LEU A 168 32.17 -19.27 19.40
C LEU A 168 33.59 -19.29 18.79
N GLY A 169 34.45 -18.33 19.17
CA GLY A 169 35.75 -18.14 18.53
C GLY A 169 35.64 -17.72 17.06
N LYS A 170 34.51 -17.11 16.67
CA LYS A 170 34.21 -16.70 15.30
C LYS A 170 34.01 -15.19 15.28
N THR A 171 34.83 -14.46 14.52
CA THR A 171 34.60 -13.02 14.33
C THR A 171 33.52 -12.82 13.27
N LEU A 172 32.42 -12.20 13.65
CA LEU A 172 31.35 -11.83 12.74
C LEU A 172 31.76 -10.61 11.89
N LYS A 173 31.82 -10.78 10.57
CA LYS A 173 32.20 -9.71 9.61
C LYS A 173 31.00 -9.03 8.97
N SER A 174 29.95 -9.78 8.65
CA SER A 174 28.70 -9.23 8.13
C SER A 174 27.52 -10.13 8.44
N VAL A 175 26.33 -9.52 8.51
CA VAL A 175 25.04 -10.20 8.74
C VAL A 175 24.07 -9.77 7.65
N ASN A 176 23.52 -10.73 6.91
CA ASN A 176 22.49 -10.48 5.91
C ASN A 176 21.27 -11.32 6.23
N TYR A 177 20.12 -10.66 6.35
CA TYR A 177 18.84 -11.34 6.53
C TYR A 177 18.53 -12.19 5.30
N TYR A 178 18.28 -13.48 5.51
CA TYR A 178 17.99 -14.43 4.43
C TYR A 178 16.49 -14.75 4.34
N GLY A 179 15.75 -14.48 5.40
CA GLY A 179 14.30 -14.61 5.43
C GLY A 179 13.80 -15.06 6.80
N SER A 180 12.48 -15.06 6.93
CA SER A 180 11.82 -15.75 8.02
C SER A 180 10.56 -16.45 7.55
N GLU A 181 10.27 -17.57 8.19
CA GLU A 181 9.09 -18.36 7.95
C GLU A 181 8.26 -18.39 9.22
N GLN A 182 7.00 -18.01 9.11
CA GLN A 182 6.08 -18.15 10.23
C GLN A 182 5.79 -19.63 10.47
N THR A 183 6.17 -20.10 11.64
CA THR A 183 5.70 -21.34 12.22
C THR A 183 4.59 -21.00 13.23
N LYS A 184 3.69 -21.94 13.55
CA LYS A 184 2.51 -21.76 14.44
C LYS A 184 2.47 -20.46 15.29
N LYS A 185 3.37 -20.34 16.28
CA LYS A 185 3.48 -19.18 17.19
C LYS A 185 4.86 -18.51 17.15
N ARG A 186 5.74 -18.91 16.23
CA ARG A 186 7.15 -18.50 16.20
C ARG A 186 7.59 -18.21 14.79
N TYR A 187 8.67 -17.47 14.63
CA TYR A 187 9.28 -17.27 13.34
C TYR A 187 10.60 -18.02 13.31
N ARG A 188 10.79 -18.87 12.31
CA ARG A 188 12.09 -19.42 11.96
C ARG A 188 12.83 -18.35 11.17
N VAL A 189 13.95 -17.89 11.69
CA VAL A 189 14.72 -16.78 11.11
C VAL A 189 16.04 -17.32 10.59
N GLU A 190 16.43 -16.88 9.40
CA GLU A 190 17.68 -17.27 8.75
C GLU A 190 18.53 -16.04 8.40
N TYR A 191 19.83 -16.15 8.62
CA TYR A 191 20.82 -15.14 8.21
C TYR A 191 22.00 -15.80 7.51
N LEU A 192 22.52 -15.11 6.48
CA LEU A 192 23.81 -15.40 5.89
C LEU A 192 24.88 -14.55 6.57
N LEU A 193 25.85 -15.22 7.17
CA LEU A 193 26.93 -14.62 7.93
C LEU A 193 28.23 -14.79 7.17
N ASN A 194 29.02 -13.71 7.05
CA ASN A 194 30.44 -13.87 6.82
C ASN A 194 31.14 -13.89 8.16
N VAL A 195 31.84 -14.99 8.45
CA VAL A 195 32.58 -15.17 9.70
C VAL A 195 34.05 -15.43 9.40
N SER A 196 34.92 -15.04 10.32
CA SER A 196 36.35 -15.34 10.27
C SER A 196 36.71 -16.34 11.37
N VAL A 197 37.39 -17.41 10.99
CA VAL A 197 37.98 -18.40 11.90
C VAL A 197 39.43 -18.56 11.50
N ASP A 198 40.36 -18.36 12.44
CA ASP A 198 41.81 -18.46 12.18
C ASP A 198 42.26 -17.66 10.94
N ASN A 199 41.79 -16.40 10.85
CA ASN A 199 42.01 -15.48 9.74
C ASN A 199 41.48 -15.92 8.36
N ARG A 200 40.69 -16.99 8.28
CA ARG A 200 40.00 -17.43 7.06
C ARG A 200 38.52 -17.06 7.12
N SER A 201 38.06 -16.32 6.12
CA SER A 201 36.64 -16.00 5.97
C SER A 201 35.88 -17.17 5.36
N LYS A 202 34.68 -17.45 5.88
CA LYS A 202 33.72 -18.32 5.22
C LYS A 202 32.29 -17.82 5.44
N MET A 203 31.40 -18.21 4.52
CA MET A 203 29.98 -17.95 4.66
C MET A 203 29.31 -19.09 5.44
N GLN A 204 28.48 -18.73 6.42
CA GLN A 204 27.67 -19.68 7.18
C GLN A 204 26.23 -19.20 7.20
N LYS A 205 25.29 -20.14 7.12
CA LYS A 205 23.89 -19.87 7.42
C LYS A 205 23.63 -20.16 8.90
N ILE A 206 23.03 -19.20 9.59
CA ILE A 206 22.53 -19.38 10.96
C ILE A 206 21.00 -19.42 10.94
N THR A 207 20.43 -20.36 11.69
CA THR A 207 18.99 -20.53 11.82
C THR A 207 18.60 -20.61 13.30
N PHE A 208 17.58 -19.86 13.72
CA PHE A 208 17.00 -19.93 15.07
C PHE A 208 15.51 -19.54 15.04
N GLU A 209 14.75 -19.92 16.07
CA GLU A 209 13.34 -19.55 16.23
C GLU A 209 13.19 -18.38 17.20
N VAL A 210 12.30 -17.44 16.87
CA VAL A 210 11.91 -16.33 17.73
C VAL A 210 10.41 -16.36 18.01
N GLU A 211 10.02 -15.98 19.23
CA GLU A 211 8.63 -15.86 19.65
C GLU A 211 8.32 -14.39 19.98
N PRO A 212 7.21 -13.82 19.47
CA PRO A 212 6.77 -12.50 19.88
C PRO A 212 6.40 -12.47 21.36
N THR A 213 6.73 -11.37 22.03
CA THR A 213 6.31 -11.07 23.40
C THR A 213 5.52 -9.75 23.41
N LYS A 214 5.01 -9.35 24.58
CA LYS A 214 4.28 -8.09 24.74
C LYS A 214 5.09 -6.87 24.23
N ASN A 215 6.41 -6.89 24.41
CA ASN A 215 7.29 -5.74 24.18
C ASN A 215 8.42 -6.00 23.17
N GLY A 216 8.42 -7.13 22.46
CA GLY A 216 9.53 -7.46 21.56
C GLY A 216 9.52 -8.92 21.14
N PHE A 217 10.70 -9.54 21.08
CA PHE A 217 10.90 -10.93 20.67
C PHE A 217 11.88 -11.62 21.62
N LEU A 218 11.80 -12.94 21.69
CA LEU A 218 12.79 -13.77 22.37
C LEU A 218 13.20 -14.93 21.50
N VAL A 219 14.49 -15.26 21.48
CA VAL A 219 15.02 -16.48 20.88
C VAL A 219 14.58 -17.67 21.73
N THR A 220 14.05 -18.70 21.08
CA THR A 220 13.43 -19.87 21.74
C THR A 220 14.14 -21.19 21.42
N THR A 221 15.22 -21.14 20.64
CA THR A 221 16.03 -22.30 20.27
C THR A 221 17.51 -21.92 20.24
N GLN A 222 18.39 -22.88 20.53
CA GLN A 222 19.80 -22.71 20.24
C GLN A 222 20.04 -22.51 18.74
N PRO A 223 20.78 -21.46 18.33
CA PRO A 223 21.07 -21.25 16.91
C PRO A 223 21.88 -22.38 16.30
N LYS A 224 21.51 -22.75 15.07
CA LYS A 224 22.22 -23.76 14.28
C LYS A 224 23.06 -23.09 13.22
N LEU A 225 24.35 -23.38 13.19
CA LEU A 225 25.29 -22.89 12.18
C LEU A 225 25.60 -23.98 11.17
N THR A 226 25.52 -23.64 9.89
CA THR A 226 25.86 -24.53 8.77
C THR A 226 26.74 -23.78 7.78
N ASP A 227 27.70 -24.47 7.17
CA ASP A 227 28.49 -23.88 6.07
C ASP A 227 27.57 -23.65 4.86
N PHE A 228 27.78 -22.56 4.13
CA PHE A 228 26.90 -22.15 3.04
C PHE A 228 27.69 -21.64 1.83
N SER A 229 27.19 -21.97 0.63
CA SER A 229 27.57 -21.41 -0.66
C SER A 229 26.33 -21.15 -1.50
N PHE A 230 26.38 -20.17 -2.39
CA PHE A 230 25.34 -19.97 -3.42
C PHE A 230 25.47 -20.95 -4.61
N ASN A 231 26.65 -21.55 -4.75
CA ASN A 231 26.96 -22.55 -5.78
C ASN A 231 26.47 -23.94 -5.36
#